data_AF-A0A4Q9P8R8-F1
#
_entry.id   AF-A0A4Q9P8R8-F1
#
_cell.length_a   1.000
_cell.length_b   1.000
_cell.length_c   1.000
_cell.angle_alpha   90.00
_cell.angle_beta   90.00
_cell.angle_gamma   90.00
#
_symmetry.space_group_name_H-M   'P 1'
#
loop_
_entity.id
_entity.type
_entity.pdbx_description
1 polymer ?
#
loop_
_entity_poly.entity_id
_entity_poly.type
_entity_poly.pdbx_seq_one_letter_code
_entity_poly.pdbx_strand_id
1 'polypeptide(L)'
;MHTRTYAMRQNSYFRPDEWNFLLAAVLDQEVQEYLDKGSYTKARALLSARFQEHFTSPSAGETEEAFKQRLRFAKKGRKGDIVRIRAESQEEWDARMQQLNNQLKSWLYNYRAKCRRAGVKRWVAPPVPPIRRHRKRALKAFDMFCKSDTAPKGADFVTNKGQRFDLSRLQAARKAAWDHLSDEDKEVFQRAVAETLREADVLPELVEIEGSNAPVAYAEDIAAHVDDFFEGLHEDVKWGGFAMFGGPDHDGEARIHFTHAGTNRNGQSFMDALLQWLGLTQLEFETVFSLWVEQSRQGPQANDEHVFAESARRAIEHCRAQAAATHTGNTSLE
;
A
#
# COMPACT_ATOMS: atom_id res chain seq x y z
N MET A 1 8.77 23.84 -14.45
CA MET A 1 9.11 23.22 -13.15
C MET A 1 8.79 24.21 -12.04
N HIS A 2 7.80 23.93 -11.20
CA HIS A 2 7.58 24.74 -9.99
C HIS A 2 8.68 24.40 -8.99
N THR A 3 9.63 25.31 -8.80
CA THR A 3 10.60 25.25 -7.70
C THR A 3 9.78 25.19 -6.42
N ARG A 4 9.77 24.02 -5.74
CA ARG A 4 9.16 23.90 -4.41
C ARG A 4 9.84 24.93 -3.53
N THR A 5 9.14 26.05 -3.28
CA THR A 5 9.61 27.11 -2.39
C THR A 5 9.81 26.46 -1.03
N TYR A 6 11.06 26.25 -0.66
CA TYR A 6 11.40 25.64 0.61
C TYR A 6 10.84 26.56 1.70
N ALA A 7 9.83 26.08 2.43
CA ALA A 7 9.25 26.82 3.55
C ALA A 7 10.30 26.88 4.66
N MET A 8 11.13 27.93 4.61
CA MET A 8 12.17 28.15 5.61
C MET A 8 11.57 28.18 7.01
N ARG A 9 12.32 27.63 7.96
CA ARG A 9 11.96 27.76 9.37
C ARG A 9 12.04 29.24 9.71
N GLN A 10 11.06 29.70 10.47
CA GLN A 10 11.12 31.01 11.09
C GLN A 10 12.38 31.11 11.95
N ASN A 11 13.02 32.28 11.94
CA ASN A 11 14.32 32.53 12.57
C ASN A 11 15.47 31.70 11.96
N SER A 12 15.38 31.34 10.68
CA SER A 12 16.57 30.87 9.97
C SER A 12 17.61 31.99 9.92
N TYR A 13 18.88 31.61 10.06
CA TYR A 13 20.00 32.56 9.97
C TYR A 13 20.07 33.26 8.61
N PHE A 14 19.75 32.53 7.53
CA PHE A 14 19.72 33.07 6.18
C PHE A 14 18.29 33.48 5.80
N ARG A 15 18.17 34.64 5.16
CA ARG A 15 16.93 35.13 4.57
C ARG A 15 16.61 34.45 3.23
N PRO A 16 15.36 34.53 2.73
CA PRO A 16 14.95 33.82 1.50
C PRO A 16 15.82 34.07 0.28
N ASP A 17 16.18 35.32 0.04
CA ASP A 17 17.08 35.78 -1.00
C ASP A 17 18.52 35.26 -0.80
N GLU A 18 19.05 35.38 0.42
CA GLU A 18 20.37 34.85 0.80
C GLU A 18 20.45 33.33 0.60
N TRP A 19 19.39 32.61 0.95
CA TRP A 19 19.31 31.17 0.75
C TRP A 19 19.30 30.80 -0.73
N ASN A 20 18.56 31.55 -1.55
CA ASN A 20 18.53 31.33 -3.00
C ASN A 20 19.89 31.62 -3.63
N PHE A 21 20.56 32.69 -3.19
CA PHE A 21 21.94 32.99 -3.59
C PHE A 21 22.87 31.82 -3.24
N LEU A 22 22.83 31.29 -2.02
CA LEU A 22 23.68 30.17 -1.62
C LEU A 22 23.42 28.90 -2.44
N LEU A 23 22.14 28.62 -2.75
CA LEU A 23 21.79 27.49 -3.62
C LEU A 23 22.32 27.64 -5.05
N ALA A 24 22.40 28.87 -5.57
CA ALA A 24 23.00 29.13 -6.87
C ALA A 24 24.53 29.10 -6.80
N ALA A 25 25.12 29.81 -5.84
CA ALA A 25 26.56 29.94 -5.66
C ALA A 25 27.24 28.61 -5.35
N VAL A 26 26.57 27.70 -4.64
CA VAL A 26 27.15 26.37 -4.39
C VAL A 26 27.30 25.56 -5.67
N LEU A 27 26.46 25.80 -6.69
CA LEU A 27 26.51 25.10 -7.98
C LEU A 27 27.55 25.68 -8.94
N ASP A 28 28.21 26.77 -8.57
CA ASP A 28 29.29 27.34 -9.36
C ASP A 28 30.45 26.35 -9.51
N GLN A 29 31.05 26.32 -10.70
CA GLN A 29 32.14 25.41 -11.05
C GLN A 29 33.30 25.49 -10.06
N GLU A 30 33.75 26.68 -9.66
CA GLU A 30 34.88 26.82 -8.75
C GLU A 30 34.58 26.28 -7.36
N VAL A 31 33.35 26.47 -6.88
CA VAL A 31 32.89 25.94 -5.59
C VAL A 31 32.79 24.41 -5.67
N GLN A 32 32.23 23.88 -6.76
CA GLN A 32 32.14 22.44 -6.99
C GLN A 32 33.51 21.77 -7.05
N GLU A 33 34.51 22.37 -7.71
CA GLU A 33 35.86 21.84 -7.75
C GLU A 33 36.47 21.65 -6.36
N TYR A 34 36.30 22.62 -5.45
CA TYR A 34 36.77 22.47 -4.07
C TYR A 34 35.97 21.43 -3.29
N LEU A 35 34.65 21.36 -3.53
CA LEU A 35 33.77 20.40 -2.89
C LEU A 35 34.11 18.96 -3.33
N ASP A 36 34.43 18.73 -4.59
CA ASP A 36 34.81 17.43 -5.14
C ASP A 36 36.19 16.97 -4.66
N LYS A 37 37.13 17.91 -4.53
CA LYS A 37 38.44 17.69 -3.91
C LYS A 37 38.38 17.55 -2.37
N GLY A 38 37.20 17.52 -1.77
CA GLY A 38 37.00 17.43 -0.31
C GLY A 38 37.51 18.64 0.50
N SER A 39 37.83 19.74 -0.16
CA SER A 39 38.40 20.96 0.44
C SER A 39 37.32 21.92 0.93
N TYR A 40 36.54 21.48 1.93
CA TYR A 40 35.39 22.24 2.45
C TYR A 40 35.74 23.63 2.99
N THR A 41 36.92 23.78 3.59
CA THR A 41 37.38 25.07 4.10
C THR A 41 37.53 26.10 2.98
N LYS A 42 38.05 25.68 1.82
CA LYS A 42 38.24 26.54 0.65
C LYS A 42 36.90 26.87 -0.03
N ALA A 43 36.05 25.87 -0.24
CA ALA A 43 34.69 26.08 -0.76
C ALA A 43 33.90 27.07 0.10
N ARG A 44 33.99 26.94 1.43
CA ARG A 44 33.36 27.85 2.38
C ARG A 44 33.93 29.26 2.31
N ALA A 45 35.25 29.41 2.26
CA ALA A 45 35.88 30.73 2.15
C ALA A 45 35.44 31.45 0.86
N LEU A 46 35.40 30.72 -0.25
CA LEU A 46 34.93 31.26 -1.54
C LEU A 46 33.45 31.68 -1.47
N LEU A 47 32.59 30.83 -0.92
CA LEU A 47 31.17 31.17 -0.71
C LEU A 47 31.00 32.37 0.21
N SER A 48 31.80 32.48 1.29
CA SER A 48 31.75 33.60 2.22
C SER A 48 32.15 34.91 1.52
N ALA A 49 33.21 34.90 0.71
CA ALA A 49 33.65 36.08 -0.01
C ALA A 49 32.58 36.56 -1.00
N ARG A 50 32.05 35.64 -1.82
CA ARG A 50 30.99 35.96 -2.78
C ARG A 50 29.69 36.41 -2.10
N PHE A 51 29.38 35.86 -0.93
CA PHE A 51 28.23 36.29 -0.14
C PHE A 51 28.39 37.75 0.30
N GLN A 52 29.56 38.12 0.84
CA GLN A 52 29.84 39.49 1.29
C GLN A 52 29.92 40.49 0.13
N GLU A 53 30.35 40.04 -1.05
CA GLU A 53 30.32 40.84 -2.28
C GLU A 53 28.89 41.10 -2.76
N HIS A 54 28.02 40.08 -2.69
CA HIS A 54 26.63 40.20 -3.16
C HIS A 54 25.73 40.93 -2.17
N PHE A 55 25.92 40.72 -0.87
CA PHE A 55 25.13 41.36 0.19
C PHE A 55 25.99 42.33 0.98
N THR A 56 25.92 43.60 0.61
CA THR A 56 26.78 44.66 1.15
C THR A 56 26.13 45.50 2.25
N SER A 57 24.82 45.32 2.50
CA SER A 57 24.05 46.14 3.42
C SER A 57 23.01 45.33 4.20
N PRO A 58 22.56 45.83 5.37
CA PRO A 58 21.50 45.20 6.16
C PRO A 58 20.26 44.92 5.32
N SER A 59 19.65 43.77 5.57
CA SER A 59 18.47 43.35 4.82
C SER A 59 17.22 44.14 5.21
N ALA A 60 16.49 44.59 4.19
CA ALA A 60 15.20 45.25 4.37
C ALA A 60 14.17 44.30 5.05
N GLY A 61 13.19 44.89 5.73
CA GLY A 61 12.07 44.14 6.30
C GLY A 61 11.23 43.47 5.21
N GLU A 62 10.53 42.39 5.58
CA GLU A 62 9.62 41.69 4.67
C GLU A 62 8.45 42.60 4.28
N THR A 63 8.11 42.64 2.99
CA THR A 63 6.94 43.39 2.50
C THR A 63 5.64 42.73 2.95
N GLU A 64 4.56 43.51 3.02
CA GLU A 64 3.25 43.00 3.43
C GLU A 64 2.77 41.87 2.51
N GLU A 65 3.02 42.00 1.21
CA GLU A 65 2.68 41.00 0.20
C GLU A 65 3.45 39.69 0.41
N ALA A 66 4.77 39.76 0.64
CA ALA A 66 5.60 38.59 0.91
C ALA A 66 5.17 37.88 2.20
N PHE A 67 4.83 38.65 3.24
CA PHE A 67 4.33 38.10 4.51
C PHE A 67 3.00 37.35 4.31
N LYS A 68 2.03 37.98 3.63
CA LYS A 68 0.73 37.34 3.32
C LYS A 68 0.92 36.08 2.47
N GLN A 69 1.84 36.12 1.50
CA GLN A 69 2.15 34.97 0.66
C GLN A 69 2.71 33.81 1.51
N ARG A 70 3.68 34.09 2.39
CA ARG A 70 4.25 33.09 3.30
C ARG A 70 3.21 32.51 4.25
N LEU A 71 2.32 33.34 4.80
CA LEU A 71 1.23 32.90 5.67
C LEU A 71 0.22 32.00 4.93
N ARG A 72 -0.08 32.31 3.66
CA ARG A 72 -0.99 31.53 2.81
C ARG A 72 -0.44 30.13 2.54
N PHE A 73 0.86 30.00 2.23
CA PHE A 73 1.50 28.72 1.93
C PHE A 73 1.94 27.91 3.16
N ALA A 74 1.84 28.49 4.36
CA ALA A 74 2.14 27.78 5.58
C ALA A 74 1.08 26.74 5.95
N LYS A 75 1.53 25.60 6.48
CA LYS A 75 0.65 24.57 7.04
C LYS A 75 -0.18 25.12 8.20
N LYS A 76 -1.44 24.68 8.34
CA LYS A 76 -2.41 25.17 9.34
C LYS A 76 -1.81 25.30 10.75
N GLY A 77 -1.12 24.26 11.23
CA GLY A 77 -0.50 24.26 12.56
C GLY A 77 0.69 25.21 12.76
N ARG A 78 1.28 25.77 11.70
CA ARG A 78 2.42 26.71 11.79
C ARG A 78 2.01 28.17 11.55
N LYS A 79 0.76 28.44 11.21
CA LYS A 79 0.30 29.80 10.89
C LYS A 79 0.38 30.72 12.11
N GLY A 80 0.10 30.21 13.31
CA GLY A 80 0.17 31.00 14.55
C GLY A 80 1.59 31.42 14.94
N ASP A 81 2.60 30.66 14.52
CA ASP A 81 3.98 30.97 14.86
C ASP A 81 4.56 32.05 13.94
N ILE A 82 4.03 32.21 12.72
CA ILE A 82 4.61 33.05 11.66
C ILE A 82 4.52 34.54 11.99
N VAL A 83 5.68 35.13 12.29
CA VAL A 83 5.87 36.57 12.51
C VAL A 83 6.54 37.20 11.30
N ARG A 84 6.19 38.45 11.00
CA ARG A 84 6.78 39.26 9.93
C ARG A 84 8.26 39.53 10.20
N ILE A 85 9.10 39.39 9.18
CA ILE A 85 10.55 39.61 9.33
C ILE A 85 10.82 41.12 9.38
N ARG A 86 11.44 41.60 10.47
CA ARG A 86 11.82 43.00 10.62
C ARG A 86 13.06 43.38 9.79
N ALA A 87 13.21 44.66 9.52
CA ALA A 87 14.45 45.20 8.98
C ALA A 87 15.60 44.96 9.97
N GLU A 88 16.76 44.59 9.44
CA GLU A 88 17.97 44.38 10.24
C GLU A 88 18.67 45.73 10.49
N SER A 89 19.15 45.97 11.71
CA SER A 89 20.00 47.14 11.99
C SER A 89 21.43 46.90 11.51
N GLN A 90 22.22 47.96 11.37
CA GLN A 90 23.63 47.82 10.98
C GLN A 90 24.43 46.98 12.00
N GLU A 91 24.20 47.19 13.30
CA GLU A 91 24.85 46.42 14.37
C GLU A 91 24.50 44.92 14.31
N GLU A 92 23.22 44.61 14.06
CA GLU A 92 22.76 43.22 13.91
C GLU A 92 23.39 42.56 12.68
N TRP A 93 23.46 43.29 11.57
CA TRP A 93 24.11 42.86 10.34
C TRP A 93 25.60 42.56 10.57
N ASP A 94 26.33 43.48 11.20
CA ASP A 94 27.76 43.32 11.45
C ASP A 94 28.04 42.11 12.35
N ALA A 95 27.27 41.97 13.45
CA ALA A 95 27.35 40.81 14.33
C ALA A 95 27.01 39.50 13.59
N ARG A 96 26.02 39.55 12.69
CA ARG A 96 25.66 38.41 11.85
C ARG A 96 26.81 38.06 10.90
N MET A 97 27.38 39.02 10.20
CA MET A 97 28.48 38.80 9.24
C MET A 97 29.73 38.22 9.90
N GLN A 98 30.01 38.54 11.16
CA GLN A 98 31.08 37.90 11.92
C GLN A 98 30.85 36.38 12.10
N GLN A 99 29.59 35.95 12.22
CA GLN A 99 29.22 34.55 12.36
C GLN A 99 29.01 33.81 11.02
N LEU A 100 29.08 34.51 9.89
CA LEU A 100 28.76 33.98 8.56
C LEU A 100 29.53 32.70 8.25
N ASN A 101 30.84 32.70 8.49
CA ASN A 101 31.69 31.53 8.23
C ASN A 101 31.28 30.28 9.04
N ASN A 102 30.80 30.44 10.27
CA ASN A 102 30.33 29.30 11.06
C ASN A 102 28.99 28.78 10.53
N GLN A 103 28.12 29.68 10.10
CA GLN A 103 26.80 29.33 9.58
C GLN A 103 26.89 28.69 8.18
N LEU A 104 27.80 29.17 7.33
CA LEU A 104 28.10 28.56 6.04
C LEU A 104 28.68 27.15 6.20
N LYS A 105 29.50 26.91 7.23
CA LYS A 105 29.98 25.55 7.55
C LYS A 105 28.80 24.61 7.85
N SER A 106 27.91 25.01 8.75
CA SER A 106 26.71 24.24 9.11
C SER A 106 25.78 24.05 7.91
N TRP A 107 25.62 25.08 7.09
CA TRP A 107 24.80 25.04 5.88
C TRP A 107 25.35 24.06 4.85
N LEU A 108 26.64 24.14 4.52
CA LEU A 108 27.31 23.23 3.56
C LEU A 108 27.22 21.76 4.01
N TYR A 109 27.41 21.51 5.30
CA TYR A 109 27.27 20.17 5.87
C TYR A 109 25.85 19.62 5.66
N ASN A 110 24.83 20.43 5.97
CA ASN A 110 23.42 20.05 5.76
C ASN A 110 23.05 19.89 4.29
N TYR A 111 23.56 20.77 3.42
CA TYR A 111 23.38 20.70 1.97
C TYR A 111 23.93 19.36 1.43
N ARG A 112 25.18 19.01 1.76
CA ARG A 112 25.79 17.72 1.39
C ARG A 112 25.03 16.53 1.96
N ALA A 113 24.62 16.57 3.22
CA ALA A 113 23.81 15.51 3.81
C ALA A 113 22.50 15.32 3.05
N LYS A 114 21.87 16.41 2.59
CA LYS A 114 20.66 16.38 1.76
C LYS A 114 20.95 15.84 0.37
N CYS A 115 22.03 16.26 -0.29
CA CYS A 115 22.43 15.72 -1.60
C CYS A 115 22.76 14.24 -1.53
N ARG A 116 23.45 13.78 -0.48
CA ARG A 116 23.71 12.35 -0.25
C ARG A 116 22.41 11.57 -0.04
N ARG A 117 21.48 12.09 0.76
CA ARG A 117 20.16 11.47 0.96
C ARG A 117 19.30 11.49 -0.31
N ALA A 118 19.48 12.48 -1.19
CA ALA A 118 18.80 12.55 -2.48
C ALA A 118 19.43 11.61 -3.52
N GLY A 119 20.75 11.38 -3.44
CA GLY A 119 21.50 10.44 -4.28
C GLY A 119 21.35 8.98 -3.85
N VAL A 120 21.03 8.72 -2.59
CA VAL A 120 20.46 7.42 -2.18
C VAL A 120 19.05 7.38 -2.78
N LYS A 121 18.90 6.71 -3.93
CA LYS A 121 17.59 6.36 -4.48
C LYS A 121 16.85 5.58 -3.39
N ARG A 122 16.02 6.27 -2.61
CA ARG A 122 15.06 5.62 -1.73
C ARG A 122 14.22 4.77 -2.68
N TRP A 123 14.22 3.45 -2.49
CA TRP A 123 13.39 2.57 -3.28
C TRP A 123 11.97 3.16 -3.30
N VAL A 124 11.48 3.42 -4.51
CA VAL A 124 10.14 3.95 -4.75
C VAL A 124 9.35 2.74 -5.16
N ALA A 125 8.36 2.35 -4.34
CA ALA A 125 7.47 1.26 -4.68
C ALA A 125 6.90 1.49 -6.09
N PRO A 126 6.84 0.46 -6.95
CA PRO A 126 6.13 0.58 -8.21
C PRO A 126 4.71 1.09 -7.93
N PRO A 127 4.18 2.01 -8.75
CA PRO A 127 2.85 2.54 -8.55
C PRO A 127 1.84 1.39 -8.60
N VAL A 128 0.96 1.32 -7.60
CA VAL A 128 -0.16 0.37 -7.62
C VAL A 128 -0.98 0.63 -8.89
N PRO A 129 -1.13 -0.35 -9.80
CA PRO A 129 -1.94 -0.16 -10.98
C PRO A 129 -3.36 0.20 -10.55
N PRO A 130 -4.04 1.13 -11.26
CA PRO A 130 -5.41 1.47 -10.91
C PRO A 130 -6.26 0.20 -10.97
N ILE A 131 -7.02 -0.07 -9.90
CA ILE A 131 -8.00 -1.17 -9.85
C ILE A 131 -8.84 -1.04 -11.12
N ARG A 132 -8.77 -2.06 -11.99
CA ARG A 132 -9.51 -2.06 -13.24
C ARG A 132 -10.99 -2.02 -12.86
N ARG A 133 -11.68 -0.93 -13.22
CA ARG A 133 -13.14 -0.83 -13.06
C ARG A 133 -13.77 -1.80 -14.05
N HIS A 134 -13.92 -3.06 -13.65
CA HIS A 134 -14.62 -4.04 -14.45
C HIS A 134 -16.09 -3.67 -14.52
N ARG A 135 -16.62 -3.64 -15.75
CA ARG A 135 -18.03 -3.38 -15.99
C ARG A 135 -18.83 -4.46 -15.26
N LYS A 136 -19.63 -4.07 -14.26
CA LYS A 136 -20.49 -4.99 -13.49
C LYS A 136 -21.25 -5.86 -14.51
N ARG A 137 -21.07 -7.18 -14.45
CA ARG A 137 -21.83 -8.12 -15.27
C ARG A 137 -23.31 -7.98 -14.90
N ALA A 138 -24.20 -8.00 -15.89
CA ALA A 138 -25.63 -7.97 -15.62
C ALA A 138 -26.01 -9.16 -14.73
N LEU A 139 -26.62 -8.86 -13.58
CA LEU A 139 -27.09 -9.85 -12.62
C LEU A 139 -28.19 -10.70 -13.29
N LYS A 140 -28.05 -12.01 -13.29
CA LYS A 140 -29.05 -12.94 -13.83
C LYS A 140 -29.84 -13.59 -12.71
N ALA A 141 -31.02 -14.14 -13.05
CA ALA A 141 -31.86 -14.85 -12.09
C ALA A 141 -31.14 -16.04 -11.45
N PHE A 142 -30.30 -16.73 -12.22
CA PHE A 142 -29.42 -17.79 -11.71
C PHE A 142 -28.43 -17.29 -10.65
N ASP A 143 -27.91 -16.07 -10.80
CA ASP A 143 -26.96 -15.49 -9.82
C ASP A 143 -27.67 -15.15 -8.51
N MET A 144 -28.95 -14.73 -8.57
CA MET A 144 -29.79 -14.53 -7.39
C MET A 144 -30.15 -15.85 -6.71
N PHE A 145 -30.43 -16.89 -7.49
CA PHE A 145 -30.63 -18.23 -6.94
C PHE A 145 -29.38 -18.76 -6.24
N CYS A 146 -28.19 -18.63 -6.84
CA CYS A 146 -26.95 -19.10 -6.20
C CYS A 146 -26.69 -18.45 -4.82
N LYS A 147 -27.28 -17.28 -4.56
CA LYS A 147 -27.21 -16.55 -3.28
C LYS A 147 -28.31 -16.94 -2.29
N SER A 148 -29.43 -17.53 -2.73
CA SER A 148 -30.53 -17.93 -1.85
C SER A 148 -30.16 -19.13 -0.98
N ASP A 149 -30.92 -19.33 0.10
CA ASP A 149 -30.75 -20.47 1.01
C ASP A 149 -31.13 -21.81 0.37
N THR A 150 -31.91 -21.76 -0.72
CA THR A 150 -32.35 -22.93 -1.47
C THR A 150 -31.30 -23.48 -2.43
N ALA A 151 -30.26 -22.72 -2.75
CA ALA A 151 -29.18 -23.20 -3.59
C ALA A 151 -28.19 -24.08 -2.81
N PRO A 152 -27.68 -25.16 -3.43
CA PRO A 152 -26.61 -25.96 -2.86
C PRO A 152 -25.44 -25.07 -2.39
N LYS A 153 -25.06 -25.25 -1.13
CA LYS A 153 -23.99 -24.49 -0.48
C LYS A 153 -22.69 -25.27 -0.57
N GLY A 154 -21.59 -24.54 -0.45
CA GLY A 154 -20.29 -25.12 -0.68
C GLY A 154 -19.89 -26.23 0.28
N ALA A 155 -20.37 -26.19 1.52
CA ALA A 155 -20.00 -27.14 2.58
C ALA A 155 -20.14 -28.62 2.17
N ASP A 156 -21.06 -28.92 1.22
CA ASP A 156 -21.36 -30.29 0.78
C ASP A 156 -20.50 -30.76 -0.42
N PHE A 157 -19.70 -29.88 -1.04
CA PHE A 157 -19.00 -30.15 -2.32
C PHE A 157 -17.47 -30.09 -2.20
N VAL A 158 -16.96 -30.54 -1.06
CA VAL A 158 -15.53 -30.77 -0.86
C VAL A 158 -15.13 -32.02 -1.65
N THR A 159 -14.06 -31.94 -2.45
CA THR A 159 -13.56 -33.11 -3.22
C THR A 159 -13.28 -34.32 -2.31
N ASN A 160 -13.35 -35.54 -2.85
CA ASN A 160 -12.99 -36.79 -2.15
C ASN A 160 -11.55 -36.82 -1.57
N LYS A 161 -10.74 -35.79 -1.86
CA LYS A 161 -9.39 -35.60 -1.35
C LYS A 161 -9.24 -34.39 -0.41
N GLY A 162 -10.33 -33.70 -0.04
CA GLY A 162 -10.37 -32.63 0.98
C GLY A 162 -9.50 -31.40 0.72
N GLN A 163 -8.76 -31.38 -0.39
CA GLN A 163 -7.72 -30.42 -0.71
C GLN A 163 -8.28 -29.16 -1.37
N ARG A 164 -9.40 -29.28 -2.08
CA ARG A 164 -10.01 -28.17 -2.82
C ARG A 164 -11.52 -28.30 -2.86
N PHE A 165 -12.14 -27.14 -2.80
CA PHE A 165 -13.54 -26.97 -3.17
C PHE A 165 -13.75 -27.41 -4.62
N ASP A 166 -14.63 -28.38 -4.88
CA ASP A 166 -14.93 -28.78 -6.26
C ASP A 166 -15.92 -27.80 -6.89
N LEU A 167 -15.40 -26.67 -7.38
CA LEU A 167 -16.19 -25.64 -8.05
C LEU A 167 -16.99 -26.19 -9.22
N SER A 168 -16.40 -27.14 -9.96
CA SER A 168 -17.07 -27.75 -11.11
C SER A 168 -18.29 -28.55 -10.70
N ARG A 169 -18.18 -29.33 -9.61
CA ARG A 169 -19.31 -30.11 -9.06
C ARG A 169 -20.35 -29.22 -8.37
N LEU A 170 -19.95 -28.21 -7.62
CA LEU A 170 -20.90 -27.26 -7.03
C LEU A 170 -21.67 -26.52 -8.12
N GLN A 171 -21.00 -26.01 -9.16
CA GLN A 171 -21.67 -25.32 -10.26
C GLN A 171 -22.58 -26.29 -11.03
N ALA A 172 -22.16 -27.53 -11.25
CA ALA A 172 -23.01 -28.55 -11.86
C ALA A 172 -24.25 -28.84 -10.98
N ALA A 173 -24.08 -28.93 -9.66
CA ALA A 173 -25.18 -29.16 -8.73
C ALA A 173 -26.14 -27.96 -8.62
N ARG A 174 -25.61 -26.73 -8.56
CA ARG A 174 -26.41 -25.50 -8.59
C ARG A 174 -27.17 -25.37 -9.91
N LYS A 175 -26.52 -25.68 -11.03
CA LYS A 175 -27.18 -25.69 -12.34
C LYS A 175 -28.27 -26.77 -12.41
N ALA A 176 -27.99 -27.98 -11.94
CA ALA A 176 -28.99 -29.05 -11.89
C ALA A 176 -30.18 -28.65 -10.99
N ALA A 177 -29.93 -28.09 -9.80
CA ALA A 177 -30.96 -27.61 -8.90
C ALA A 177 -31.80 -26.48 -9.54
N TRP A 178 -31.14 -25.55 -10.24
CA TRP A 178 -31.81 -24.50 -11.00
C TRP A 178 -32.66 -25.06 -12.14
N ASP A 179 -32.15 -26.04 -12.89
CA ASP A 179 -32.88 -26.64 -14.00
C ASP A 179 -34.12 -27.42 -13.50
N HIS A 180 -34.07 -27.98 -12.28
CA HIS A 180 -35.18 -28.64 -11.60
C HIS A 180 -36.21 -27.69 -10.97
N LEU A 181 -35.91 -26.40 -10.84
CA LEU A 181 -36.91 -25.42 -10.38
C LEU A 181 -38.04 -25.30 -11.40
N SER A 182 -39.26 -25.14 -10.88
CA SER A 182 -40.41 -24.78 -11.69
C SER A 182 -40.20 -23.42 -12.36
N ASP A 183 -40.90 -23.16 -13.46
CA ASP A 183 -40.85 -21.85 -14.11
C ASP A 183 -41.39 -20.75 -13.19
N GLU A 184 -42.36 -21.07 -12.33
CA GLU A 184 -42.92 -20.19 -11.30
C GLU A 184 -41.86 -19.76 -10.27
N ASP A 185 -41.01 -20.69 -9.81
CA ASP A 185 -39.91 -20.38 -8.89
C ASP A 185 -38.79 -19.58 -9.57
N LYS A 186 -38.48 -19.91 -10.83
CA LYS A 186 -37.51 -19.14 -11.64
C LYS A 186 -37.97 -17.70 -11.84
N GLU A 187 -39.27 -17.46 -11.99
CA GLU A 187 -39.85 -16.12 -12.08
C GLU A 187 -39.70 -15.31 -10.78
N VAL A 188 -39.71 -15.96 -9.61
CA VAL A 188 -39.44 -15.27 -8.32
C VAL A 188 -38.04 -14.66 -8.34
N PHE A 189 -37.04 -15.41 -8.82
CA PHE A 189 -35.67 -14.90 -8.93
C PHE A 189 -35.51 -13.85 -10.04
N GLN A 190 -36.25 -13.97 -11.15
CA GLN A 190 -36.29 -12.94 -12.20
C GLN A 190 -36.89 -11.63 -11.68
N ARG A 191 -37.97 -11.70 -10.87
CA ARG A 191 -38.55 -10.55 -10.20
C ARG A 191 -37.59 -9.92 -9.21
N ALA A 192 -36.89 -10.73 -8.42
CA ALA A 192 -35.87 -10.24 -7.48
C ALA A 192 -34.73 -9.50 -8.20
N VAL A 193 -34.30 -9.96 -9.38
CA VAL A 193 -33.33 -9.24 -10.23
C VAL A 193 -33.90 -7.91 -10.72
N ALA A 194 -35.15 -7.90 -11.20
CA ALA A 194 -35.79 -6.68 -11.68
C ALA A 194 -35.98 -5.65 -10.55
N GLU A 195 -36.28 -6.10 -9.34
CA GLU A 195 -36.42 -5.25 -8.15
C GLU A 195 -35.07 -4.65 -7.73
N THR A 196 -34.00 -5.45 -7.69
CA THR A 196 -32.64 -4.92 -7.41
C THR A 196 -32.14 -3.94 -8.47
N LEU A 197 -32.46 -4.18 -9.75
CA LEU A 197 -32.13 -3.24 -10.82
C LEU A 197 -32.96 -1.95 -10.73
N ARG A 198 -34.23 -2.05 -10.33
CA ARG A 198 -35.12 -0.89 -10.15
C ARG A 198 -34.71 -0.05 -8.94
N GLU A 199 -34.32 -0.67 -7.83
CA GLU A 199 -33.75 0.03 -6.66
C GLU A 199 -32.45 0.77 -7.01
N ALA A 200 -31.63 0.20 -7.90
CA ALA A 200 -30.41 0.85 -8.39
C ALA A 200 -30.67 2.06 -9.31
N ASP A 201 -31.76 2.06 -10.07
CA ASP A 201 -32.15 3.16 -10.97
C ASP A 201 -32.94 4.29 -10.29
N VAL A 202 -33.57 4.04 -9.14
CA VAL A 202 -34.46 5.00 -8.44
C VAL A 202 -33.72 5.95 -7.50
N LEU A 203 -32.41 5.77 -7.26
CA LEU A 203 -31.61 6.70 -6.45
C LEU A 203 -30.98 7.79 -7.34
N PRO A 204 -31.49 9.04 -7.33
CA PRO A 204 -30.83 10.15 -8.00
C PRO A 204 -29.67 10.63 -7.13
N GLU A 205 -28.43 10.38 -7.58
CA GLU A 205 -27.16 11.14 -7.42
C GLU A 205 -26.80 11.87 -6.09
N LEU A 206 -27.55 11.74 -4.99
CA LEU A 206 -27.33 12.50 -3.76
C LEU A 206 -27.75 11.71 -2.52
N VAL A 207 -27.09 10.58 -2.27
CA VAL A 207 -26.62 10.31 -0.90
C VAL A 207 -25.35 9.47 -0.96
N GLU A 208 -24.20 10.09 -0.70
CA GLU A 208 -23.05 9.39 -0.10
C GLU A 208 -23.45 9.00 1.33
N ILE A 209 -24.31 7.99 1.48
CA ILE A 209 -24.41 7.24 2.73
C ILE A 209 -23.21 6.29 2.72
N GLU A 210 -22.41 6.37 3.77
CA GLU A 210 -21.35 5.42 4.10
C GLU A 210 -21.90 3.99 3.99
N GLY A 211 -21.57 3.33 2.88
CA GLY A 211 -22.19 2.06 2.50
C GLY A 211 -21.72 1.55 1.14
N SER A 212 -20.40 1.38 0.98
CA SER A 212 -19.78 0.45 0.02
C SER A 212 -20.30 0.45 -1.43
N ASN A 213 -20.16 1.57 -2.15
CA ASN A 213 -20.01 1.56 -3.62
C ASN A 213 -18.53 1.62 -4.03
N ALA A 214 -17.63 1.13 -3.18
CA ALA A 214 -16.24 0.95 -3.55
C ALA A 214 -16.14 -0.17 -4.61
N PRO A 215 -15.28 -0.03 -5.64
CA PRO A 215 -15.00 -1.14 -6.54
C PRO A 215 -14.52 -2.33 -5.72
N VAL A 216 -15.23 -3.47 -5.81
CA VAL A 216 -14.77 -4.73 -5.24
C VAL A 216 -13.52 -5.13 -6.01
N ALA A 217 -12.36 -5.04 -5.38
CA ALA A 217 -11.12 -5.57 -5.93
C ALA A 217 -11.18 -7.10 -5.84
N TYR A 218 -11.07 -7.78 -6.97
CA TYR A 218 -11.07 -9.25 -7.01
C TYR A 218 -9.71 -9.79 -6.56
N ALA A 219 -9.69 -11.00 -6.02
CA ALA A 219 -8.47 -11.63 -5.53
C ALA A 219 -7.38 -11.70 -6.63
N GLU A 220 -7.78 -11.95 -7.88
CA GLU A 220 -6.87 -12.00 -9.04
C GLU A 220 -6.23 -10.65 -9.40
N ASP A 221 -6.97 -9.55 -9.25
CA ASP A 221 -6.45 -8.21 -9.55
C ASP A 221 -5.36 -7.81 -8.56
N ILE A 222 -5.46 -8.30 -7.32
CA ILE A 222 -4.49 -8.07 -6.25
C ILE A 222 -3.32 -9.08 -6.37
N ALA A 223 -3.60 -10.33 -6.76
CA ALA A 223 -2.61 -11.40 -7.00
C ALA A 223 -1.45 -10.94 -7.88
N ALA A 224 -1.74 -10.53 -9.11
CA ALA A 224 -0.72 -10.11 -10.06
C ALA A 224 0.10 -8.93 -9.54
N HIS A 225 -0.54 -7.97 -8.87
CA HIS A 225 0.18 -6.82 -8.32
C HIS A 225 1.13 -7.20 -7.18
N VAL A 226 0.69 -8.10 -6.29
CA VAL A 226 1.52 -8.53 -5.16
C VAL A 226 2.67 -9.40 -5.64
N ASP A 227 2.47 -10.23 -6.67
CA ASP A 227 3.54 -11.02 -7.29
C ASP A 227 4.63 -10.12 -7.88
N ASP A 228 4.27 -9.17 -8.74
CA ASP A 228 5.20 -8.21 -9.34
C ASP A 228 5.97 -7.40 -8.26
N PHE A 229 5.27 -7.06 -7.17
CA PHE A 229 5.86 -6.32 -6.05
C PHE A 229 6.87 -7.16 -5.26
N PHE A 230 6.54 -8.43 -4.97
CA PHE A 230 7.42 -9.35 -4.25
C PHE A 230 8.63 -9.75 -5.09
N GLU A 231 8.43 -9.95 -6.40
CA GLU A 231 9.52 -10.18 -7.36
C GLU A 231 10.46 -8.97 -7.38
N GLY A 232 9.93 -7.76 -7.57
CA GLY A 232 10.73 -6.52 -7.56
C GLY A 232 11.47 -6.29 -6.22
N LEU A 233 10.84 -6.55 -5.08
CA LEU A 233 11.51 -6.47 -3.77
C LEU A 233 12.66 -7.47 -3.64
N HIS A 234 12.48 -8.69 -4.13
CA HIS A 234 13.52 -9.70 -4.05
C HIS A 234 14.66 -9.41 -5.03
N GLU A 235 14.35 -9.03 -6.27
CA GLU A 235 15.35 -8.77 -7.30
C GLU A 235 16.17 -7.52 -7.00
N ASP A 236 15.52 -6.40 -6.66
CA ASP A 236 16.15 -5.09 -6.52
C ASP A 236 16.88 -4.90 -5.18
N VAL A 237 16.27 -5.37 -4.09
CA VAL A 237 16.76 -5.10 -2.73
C VAL A 237 17.09 -6.35 -1.93
N LYS A 238 16.94 -7.55 -2.51
CA LYS A 238 17.24 -8.84 -1.88
C LYS A 238 16.45 -9.07 -0.58
N TRP A 239 15.24 -8.51 -0.52
CA TRP A 239 14.33 -8.78 0.59
C TRP A 239 13.71 -10.17 0.42
N GLY A 240 13.38 -10.79 1.55
CA GLY A 240 12.69 -12.07 1.60
C GLY A 240 11.45 -11.98 2.48
N GLY A 241 10.41 -12.73 2.13
CA GLY A 241 9.13 -12.73 2.84
C GLY A 241 8.08 -13.54 2.09
N PHE A 242 6.85 -13.48 2.58
CA PHE A 242 5.69 -14.02 1.89
C PHE A 242 4.48 -13.12 2.10
N ALA A 243 3.51 -13.22 1.20
CA ALA A 243 2.19 -12.64 1.35
C ALA A 243 1.13 -13.72 1.10
N MET A 244 0.09 -13.67 1.92
CA MET A 244 -1.08 -14.49 1.78
C MET A 244 -2.31 -13.63 2.00
N PHE A 245 -3.25 -13.68 1.07
CA PHE A 245 -4.50 -12.95 1.15
C PHE A 245 -5.59 -13.73 0.48
N GLY A 246 -6.84 -13.40 0.79
CA GLY A 246 -7.97 -13.99 0.11
C GLY A 246 -9.14 -13.05 0.05
N GLY A 247 -10.00 -13.28 -0.94
CA GLY A 247 -11.13 -12.43 -1.25
C GLY A 247 -12.00 -13.08 -2.31
N PRO A 248 -13.11 -12.43 -2.69
CA PRO A 248 -13.98 -12.93 -3.73
C PRO A 248 -13.27 -12.89 -5.09
N ASP A 249 -13.40 -13.96 -5.86
CA ASP A 249 -13.09 -13.97 -7.29
C ASP A 249 -14.22 -13.35 -8.12
N HIS A 250 -14.07 -13.37 -9.44
CA HIS A 250 -15.06 -12.81 -10.37
C HIS A 250 -16.44 -13.47 -10.28
N ASP A 251 -16.54 -14.69 -9.75
CA ASP A 251 -17.80 -15.41 -9.53
C ASP A 251 -18.33 -15.22 -8.09
N GLY A 252 -17.61 -14.46 -7.26
CA GLY A 252 -17.97 -14.19 -5.86
C GLY A 252 -17.56 -15.31 -4.89
N GLU A 253 -16.73 -16.25 -5.34
CA GLU A 253 -16.24 -17.36 -4.53
C GLU A 253 -14.92 -17.00 -3.84
N ALA A 254 -14.68 -17.57 -2.66
CA ALA A 254 -13.45 -17.28 -1.94
C ALA A 254 -12.26 -17.87 -2.70
N ARG A 255 -11.29 -17.02 -3.01
CA ARG A 255 -9.97 -17.43 -3.46
C ARG A 255 -8.90 -16.94 -2.53
N ILE A 256 -7.87 -17.77 -2.40
CA ILE A 256 -6.65 -17.44 -1.69
C ILE A 256 -5.54 -17.26 -2.73
N HIS A 257 -4.73 -16.24 -2.53
CA HIS A 257 -3.47 -16.04 -3.24
C HIS A 257 -2.33 -16.18 -2.26
N PHE A 258 -1.28 -16.87 -2.68
CA PHE A 258 -0.10 -17.12 -1.88
C PHE A 258 1.14 -16.91 -2.73
N THR A 259 2.05 -16.07 -2.24
CA THR A 259 3.31 -15.77 -2.93
C THR A 259 4.43 -15.58 -1.91
N HIS A 260 5.64 -15.97 -2.26
CA HIS A 260 6.81 -15.82 -1.41
C HIS A 260 8.07 -15.59 -2.22
N ALA A 261 9.04 -14.92 -1.62
CA ALA A 261 10.31 -14.64 -2.25
C ALA A 261 11.46 -14.72 -1.25
N GLY A 262 12.63 -15.09 -1.77
CA GLY A 262 13.89 -15.17 -1.03
C GLY A 262 14.06 -16.43 -0.19
N THR A 263 15.34 -16.75 0.02
CA THR A 263 15.80 -17.90 0.80
C THR A 263 16.82 -17.44 1.84
N ASN A 264 16.86 -18.14 2.97
CA ASN A 264 17.91 -17.96 3.95
C ASN A 264 19.27 -18.47 3.41
N ARG A 265 20.33 -18.34 4.23
CA ARG A 265 21.69 -18.81 3.88
C ARG A 265 21.80 -20.31 3.56
N ASN A 266 20.79 -21.11 3.93
CA ASN A 266 20.73 -22.55 3.68
C ASN A 266 19.83 -22.90 2.46
N GLY A 267 19.36 -21.90 1.71
CA GLY A 267 18.48 -22.12 0.56
C GLY A 267 17.03 -22.40 0.92
N GLN A 268 16.63 -22.26 2.18
CA GLN A 268 15.25 -22.50 2.62
C GLN A 268 14.43 -21.20 2.60
N SER A 269 13.22 -21.24 2.04
CA SER A 269 12.33 -20.07 2.10
C SER A 269 11.83 -19.82 3.53
N PHE A 270 11.38 -18.60 3.82
CA PHE A 270 10.79 -18.32 5.14
C PHE A 270 9.55 -19.19 5.42
N MET A 271 8.75 -19.44 4.38
CA MET A 271 7.56 -20.28 4.49
C MET A 271 7.93 -21.72 4.88
N ASP A 272 8.89 -22.32 4.19
CA ASP A 272 9.33 -23.68 4.48
C ASP A 272 9.84 -23.81 5.92
N ALA A 273 10.60 -22.82 6.38
CA ALA A 273 11.11 -22.77 7.76
C ALA A 273 9.97 -22.62 8.78
N LEU A 274 8.97 -21.79 8.49
CA LEU A 274 7.80 -21.58 9.33
C LEU A 274 6.94 -22.85 9.43
N LEU A 275 6.64 -23.47 8.29
CA LEU A 275 5.85 -24.70 8.21
C LEU A 275 6.54 -25.86 8.94
N GLN A 276 7.85 -26.00 8.74
CA GLN A 276 8.66 -26.99 9.45
C GLN A 276 8.62 -26.78 10.96
N TRP A 277 8.72 -25.52 11.43
CA TRP A 277 8.64 -25.21 12.86
C TRP A 277 7.27 -25.48 13.46
N LEU A 278 6.19 -25.16 12.72
CA LEU A 278 4.81 -25.42 13.14
C LEU A 278 4.41 -26.90 13.04
N GLY A 279 5.21 -27.74 12.37
CA GLY A 279 4.83 -29.12 12.09
C GLY A 279 3.60 -29.20 11.17
N LEU A 280 3.47 -28.25 10.26
CA LEU A 280 2.39 -28.17 9.29
C LEU A 280 2.95 -28.35 7.87
N THR A 281 2.17 -28.99 7.03
CA THR A 281 2.35 -28.99 5.58
C THR A 281 1.79 -27.68 5.00
N GLN A 282 2.25 -27.31 3.79
CA GLN A 282 1.74 -26.15 3.09
C GLN A 282 0.22 -26.24 2.87
N LEU A 283 -0.27 -27.43 2.51
CA LEU A 283 -1.69 -27.69 2.33
C LEU A 283 -2.50 -27.44 3.61
N GLU A 284 -2.03 -27.92 4.77
CA GLU A 284 -2.74 -27.70 6.04
C GLU A 284 -2.82 -26.21 6.36
N PHE A 285 -1.74 -25.47 6.12
CA PHE A 285 -1.71 -24.02 6.31
C PHE A 285 -2.67 -23.29 5.37
N GLU A 286 -2.69 -23.66 4.09
CA GLU A 286 -3.61 -23.13 3.08
C GLU A 286 -5.07 -23.42 3.42
N THR A 287 -5.38 -24.63 3.93
CA THR A 287 -6.73 -25.01 4.37
C THR A 287 -7.21 -24.15 5.53
N VAL A 288 -6.35 -23.91 6.54
CA VAL A 288 -6.69 -23.03 7.68
C VAL A 288 -6.98 -21.61 7.20
N PHE A 289 -6.16 -21.09 6.29
CA PHE A 289 -6.35 -19.75 5.75
C PHE A 289 -7.62 -19.67 4.90
N SER A 290 -7.88 -20.66 4.04
CA SER A 290 -9.11 -20.72 3.23
C SER A 290 -10.36 -20.73 4.09
N LEU A 291 -10.36 -21.46 5.21
CA LEU A 291 -11.47 -21.47 6.16
C LEU A 291 -11.70 -20.07 6.76
N TRP A 292 -10.62 -19.37 7.11
CA TRP A 292 -10.70 -18.01 7.64
C TRP A 292 -11.29 -17.01 6.61
N VAL A 293 -10.92 -17.14 5.33
CA VAL A 293 -11.45 -16.29 4.25
C VAL A 293 -12.95 -16.55 4.03
N GLU A 294 -13.38 -17.81 4.04
CA GLU A 294 -14.81 -18.17 3.92
C GLU A 294 -15.64 -17.62 5.08
N GLN A 295 -15.14 -17.70 6.32
CA GLN A 295 -15.80 -17.09 7.48
C GLN A 295 -15.87 -15.56 7.36
N SER A 296 -14.80 -14.94 6.86
CA SER A 296 -14.76 -13.50 6.63
C SER A 296 -15.81 -13.02 5.62
N ARG A 297 -16.20 -13.86 4.65
CA ARG A 297 -17.28 -13.56 3.68
C ARG A 297 -18.66 -13.49 4.33
N GLN A 298 -18.91 -14.26 5.40
CA GLN A 298 -20.22 -14.39 6.03
C GLN A 298 -20.55 -13.22 6.97
N GLY A 299 -19.59 -12.34 7.25
CA GLY A 299 -19.76 -11.20 8.14
C GLY A 299 -19.73 -11.58 9.63
N PRO A 300 -19.76 -10.58 10.53
CA PRO A 300 -19.74 -10.83 11.97
C PRO A 300 -21.01 -11.55 12.43
N GLN A 301 -20.85 -12.69 13.09
CA GLN A 301 -21.95 -13.40 13.74
C GLN A 301 -22.18 -12.84 15.15
N ALA A 302 -23.44 -12.79 15.59
CA ALA A 302 -23.83 -12.20 16.87
C ALA A 302 -23.55 -13.11 18.10
N ASN A 303 -23.16 -14.37 17.89
CA ASN A 303 -22.90 -15.33 18.95
C ASN A 303 -21.39 -15.53 19.13
N ASP A 304 -20.91 -15.29 20.36
CA ASP A 304 -19.52 -15.39 20.85
C ASP A 304 -19.00 -16.84 20.95
N GLU A 305 -19.29 -17.70 19.98
CA GLU A 305 -18.58 -18.97 19.90
C GLU A 305 -17.32 -18.78 19.04
N HIS A 306 -16.19 -18.58 19.72
CA HIS A 306 -14.86 -18.58 19.11
C HIS A 306 -14.47 -19.99 18.61
N VAL A 307 -15.18 -20.53 17.60
CA VAL A 307 -15.02 -21.91 17.09
C VAL A 307 -13.97 -22.03 15.98
N PHE A 308 -13.30 -20.95 15.58
CA PHE A 308 -12.34 -21.00 14.46
C PHE A 308 -11.20 -21.99 14.75
N ALA A 309 -10.62 -21.94 15.94
CA ALA A 309 -9.51 -22.83 16.30
C ALA A 309 -9.90 -24.31 16.27
N GLU A 310 -11.10 -24.66 16.75
CA GLU A 310 -11.60 -26.04 16.69
C GLU A 310 -11.91 -26.48 15.26
N SER A 311 -12.52 -25.60 14.46
CA SER A 311 -12.84 -25.85 13.05
C SER A 311 -11.56 -26.05 12.23
N ALA A 312 -10.55 -25.21 12.47
CA ALA A 312 -9.21 -25.34 11.88
C ALA A 312 -8.54 -26.65 12.30
N ARG A 313 -8.63 -27.04 13.58
CA ARG A 313 -8.08 -28.31 14.07
C ARG A 313 -8.73 -29.51 13.38
N ARG A 314 -10.06 -29.53 13.28
CA ARG A 314 -10.81 -30.60 12.58
C ARG A 314 -10.45 -30.66 11.10
N ALA A 315 -10.28 -29.50 10.45
CA ALA A 315 -9.87 -29.45 9.05
C ALA A 315 -8.46 -30.01 8.83
N ILE A 316 -7.51 -29.71 9.73
CA ILE A 316 -6.16 -30.29 9.71
C ILE A 316 -6.21 -31.80 9.94
N GLU A 317 -6.93 -32.27 10.98
CA GLU A 317 -7.08 -33.70 11.28
C GLU A 317 -7.66 -34.47 10.08
N HIS A 318 -8.66 -33.89 9.40
CA HIS A 318 -9.26 -34.44 8.19
C HIS A 318 -8.26 -34.51 7.02
N CYS A 319 -7.48 -33.45 6.78
CA CYS A 319 -6.42 -33.43 5.76
C CYS A 319 -5.39 -34.55 6.00
N ARG A 320 -4.96 -34.72 7.26
CA ARG A 320 -4.02 -35.78 7.66
C ARG A 320 -4.58 -37.17 7.42
N ALA A 321 -5.83 -37.42 7.80
CA ALA A 321 -6.48 -38.70 7.61
C ALA A 321 -6.58 -39.10 6.13
N GLN A 322 -6.89 -38.14 5.25
CA GLN A 322 -6.97 -38.40 3.80
C GLN A 322 -5.61 -38.60 3.15
N ALA A 323 -4.58 -37.86 3.58
CA ALA A 323 -3.21 -38.09 3.11
C ALA A 323 -2.72 -39.50 3.46
N ALA A 324 -3.01 -39.96 4.69
CA ALA A 324 -2.70 -41.32 5.13
C ALA A 324 -3.44 -42.40 4.32
N ALA A 325 -4.74 -42.21 4.06
CA ALA A 325 -5.55 -43.14 3.27
C ALA A 325 -5.09 -43.24 1.79
N THR A 326 -4.57 -42.15 1.24
CA THR A 326 -4.04 -42.13 -0.14
C THR A 326 -2.70 -42.86 -0.25
N HIS A 327 -1.90 -42.86 0.82
CA HIS A 327 -0.64 -43.61 0.87
C HIS A 327 -0.86 -45.13 1.00
N THR A 328 -1.84 -45.58 1.79
CA THR A 328 -2.13 -47.01 1.97
C THR A 328 -2.80 -47.67 0.76
N GLY A 329 -3.55 -46.89 -0.04
CA GLY A 329 -4.16 -47.37 -1.28
C GLY A 329 -3.17 -47.67 -2.42
N ASN A 330 -2.02 -46.99 -2.46
CA ASN A 330 -0.99 -47.21 -3.49
C ASN A 330 -0.06 -48.39 -3.17
N THR A 331 0.08 -48.81 -1.91
CA THR A 331 0.87 -49.98 -1.50
C THR A 331 0.12 -51.31 -1.65
N SER A 332 -1.13 -51.31 -2.13
CA SER A 332 -1.96 -52.51 -2.29
C SER A 332 -2.04 -53.00 -3.75
N LEU A 333 -1.20 -52.44 -4.65
CA LEU A 333 -1.16 -52.74 -6.09
C LEU A 333 0.20 -53.27 -6.57
N GLU A 334 1.06 -53.75 -5.65
CA GLU A 334 2.26 -54.53 -5.99
C GLU A 334 2.09 -56.01 -5.61
#